data_AF-A0A117SXG1-F1
#
_entry.id   AF-A0A117SXG1-F1
#
_cell.length_a   1.000
_cell.length_b   1.000
_cell.length_c   1.000
_cell.angle_alpha   90.00
_cell.angle_beta   90.00
_cell.angle_gamma   90.00
#
_symmetry.space_group_name_H-M   'P 1'
#
loop_
_entity.id
_entity.type
_entity.pdbx_description
1 polymer ?
#
loop_
_entity_poly.entity_id
_entity_poly.type
_entity_poly.pdbx_seq_one_letter_code
_entity_poly.pdbx_strand_id
1 'polypeptide(L)'
;MSKAIPSKSVPRRILPIAASFTGTSSKAVVLCRSVALAIFAAAVSRQTDLWIAQADHRSLVLPHALVYFALVLSGQILGLTLSGALRQTTATLLRAVLPKTSEKDRAKRARSVAACIIVLGMLPVPLWTLPSLNAFLDGHIWLLIETYLVLFFMGFLTGGAWSVLLLARLWRALLFQAALVFMMLVNVLAANSW
;
A
#
# COMPACT_ATOMS: atom_id res chain seq x y z
N MET A 1 4.37 -3.02 -61.95
CA MET A 1 5.02 -4.10 -61.16
C MET A 1 5.64 -3.48 -59.91
N SER A 2 4.93 -3.51 -58.79
CA SER A 2 5.36 -2.93 -57.52
C SER A 2 6.13 -3.98 -56.71
N LYS A 3 7.40 -3.73 -56.40
CA LYS A 3 8.23 -4.63 -55.59
C LYS A 3 7.86 -4.47 -54.12
N ALA A 4 7.23 -5.49 -53.54
CA ALA A 4 6.93 -5.56 -52.12
C ALA A 4 8.23 -5.54 -51.30
N ILE A 5 8.34 -4.58 -50.38
CA ILE A 5 9.46 -4.48 -49.44
C ILE A 5 9.25 -5.56 -48.35
N PRO A 6 10.20 -6.48 -48.14
CA PRO A 6 10.08 -7.48 -47.09
C PRO A 6 10.21 -6.79 -45.72
N SER A 7 9.09 -6.76 -44.99
CA SER A 7 9.03 -6.36 -43.58
C SER A 7 9.92 -7.29 -42.77
N LYS A 8 11.14 -6.83 -42.44
CA LYS A 8 12.01 -7.47 -41.45
C LYS A 8 11.27 -7.51 -40.13
N SER A 9 10.76 -8.67 -39.76
CA SER A 9 10.18 -8.93 -38.44
C SER A 9 11.26 -8.67 -37.40
N VAL A 10 11.19 -7.51 -36.74
CA VAL A 10 12.04 -7.21 -35.60
C VAL A 10 11.73 -8.28 -34.56
N PRO A 11 12.69 -9.14 -34.17
CA PRO A 11 12.47 -10.10 -33.12
C PRO A 11 12.14 -9.29 -31.86
N ARG A 12 10.88 -9.30 -31.46
CA ARG A 12 10.48 -8.90 -30.11
C ARG A 12 11.25 -9.84 -29.19
N ARG A 13 12.41 -9.41 -28.70
CA ARG A 13 12.96 -9.91 -27.44
C ARG A 13 11.89 -9.56 -26.41
N ILE A 14 10.98 -10.51 -26.21
CA ILE A 14 10.22 -10.63 -24.98
C ILE A 14 11.30 -10.97 -23.95
N LEU A 15 11.97 -9.93 -23.45
CA LEU A 15 12.75 -10.07 -22.24
C LEU A 15 11.78 -10.70 -21.23
N PRO A 16 12.12 -11.83 -20.60
CA PRO A 16 11.30 -12.38 -19.53
C PRO A 16 11.34 -11.40 -18.36
N ILE A 17 10.48 -10.38 -18.41
CA ILE A 17 10.28 -9.31 -17.42
C ILE A 17 9.63 -9.87 -16.13
N ALA A 18 9.43 -11.19 -16.05
CA ALA A 18 8.96 -11.86 -14.84
C ALA A 18 10.05 -12.07 -13.77
N ALA A 19 11.32 -11.77 -14.06
CA ALA A 19 12.44 -12.15 -13.21
C ALA A 19 12.74 -11.23 -12.00
N SER A 20 11.99 -10.16 -11.73
CA SER A 20 12.44 -9.19 -10.71
C SER A 20 11.95 -9.42 -9.28
N PHE A 21 11.14 -10.44 -8.99
CA PHE A 21 10.76 -10.77 -7.59
C PHE A 21 10.42 -12.24 -7.31
N THR A 22 10.37 -13.10 -8.33
CA THR A 22 10.19 -14.54 -8.10
C THR A 22 11.47 -15.21 -7.57
N GLY A 23 12.62 -14.55 -7.68
CA GLY A 23 13.93 -15.03 -7.24
C GLY A 23 14.60 -14.20 -6.13
N THR A 24 13.89 -13.29 -5.47
CA THR A 24 14.42 -12.70 -4.22
C THR A 24 14.49 -13.82 -3.18
N SER A 25 15.70 -14.17 -2.75
CA SER A 25 15.99 -15.13 -1.68
C SER A 25 14.91 -15.08 -0.59
N SER A 26 14.35 -16.24 -0.22
CA SER A 26 13.36 -16.40 0.86
C SER A 26 13.71 -15.54 2.09
N LYS A 27 15.01 -15.38 2.39
CA LYS A 27 15.52 -14.56 3.49
C LYS A 27 15.15 -13.09 3.40
N ALA A 28 15.23 -12.45 2.22
CA ALA A 28 14.92 -11.03 2.07
C ALA A 28 13.42 -10.76 2.26
N VAL A 29 12.57 -11.64 1.73
CA VAL A 29 11.12 -11.56 1.91
C VAL A 29 10.74 -11.74 3.38
N VAL A 30 11.33 -12.73 4.04
CA VAL A 30 11.13 -12.95 5.49
C VAL A 30 11.61 -11.74 6.29
N LEU A 31 12.79 -11.20 5.97
CA LEU A 31 13.32 -10.00 6.63
C LEU A 31 12.37 -8.80 6.47
N CYS A 32 11.89 -8.51 5.26
CA CYS A 32 10.94 -7.41 5.04
C CYS A 32 9.64 -7.59 5.81
N ARG A 33 9.13 -8.83 5.92
CA ARG A 33 7.94 -9.14 6.71
C ARG A 33 8.19 -8.93 8.21
N SER A 34 9.32 -9.42 8.72
CA SER A 34 9.70 -9.23 10.12
C SER A 34 9.88 -7.75 10.45
N VAL A 35 10.50 -6.97 9.55
CA VAL A 35 10.63 -5.51 9.70
C VAL A 35 9.27 -4.84 9.70
N ALA A 36 8.37 -5.19 8.77
CA ALA A 36 7.02 -4.65 8.75
C ALA A 36 6.25 -4.93 10.05
N LEU A 37 6.32 -6.17 10.56
CA LEU A 37 5.68 -6.55 11.82
C LEU A 37 6.32 -5.85 13.02
N ALA A 38 7.65 -5.67 13.03
CA ALA A 38 8.34 -4.91 14.07
C ALA A 38 7.92 -3.43 14.07
N ILE A 39 7.80 -2.80 12.90
CA ILE A 39 7.28 -1.43 12.76
C ILE A 39 5.85 -1.35 13.28
N PHE A 40 4.98 -2.29 12.92
CA PHE A 40 3.61 -2.34 13.43
C PHE A 40 3.59 -2.48 14.96
N ALA A 41 4.32 -3.44 15.52
CA ALA A 41 4.39 -3.67 16.96
C ALA A 41 4.93 -2.46 17.73
N ALA A 42 5.93 -1.75 17.17
CA ALA A 42 6.43 -0.51 17.73
C ALA A 42 5.38 0.61 17.67
N ALA A 43 4.69 0.77 16.54
CA ALA A 43 3.67 1.79 16.33
C ALA A 43 2.46 1.64 17.28
N VAL A 44 2.08 0.41 17.63
CA VAL A 44 0.98 0.14 18.58
C VAL A 44 1.45 -0.13 20.02
N SER A 45 2.73 0.15 20.32
CA SER A 45 3.28 -0.09 21.66
C SER A 45 2.85 0.99 22.65
N ARG A 46 2.74 0.62 23.92
CA ARG A 46 2.47 1.55 25.03
C ARG A 46 3.44 2.74 25.07
N GLN A 47 4.69 2.53 24.64
CA GLN A 47 5.69 3.60 24.61
C GLN A 47 5.33 4.68 23.60
N THR A 48 4.77 4.28 22.45
CA THR A 48 4.29 5.19 21.41
C THR A 48 3.06 5.96 21.89
N ASP A 49 2.13 5.31 22.59
CA ASP A 49 0.97 5.99 23.19
C ASP A 49 1.40 7.05 24.21
N LEU A 50 2.39 6.75 25.06
CA LEU A 50 2.95 7.71 26.00
C LEU A 50 3.62 8.90 25.29
N TRP A 51 4.32 8.63 24.19
CA TRP A 51 4.96 9.68 23.39
C TRP A 51 3.93 10.58 22.69
N ILE A 52 2.85 10.00 22.18
CA ILE A 52 1.71 10.74 21.63
C ILE A 52 1.07 11.61 22.71
N ALA A 53 0.72 11.05 23.87
CA ALA A 53 0.09 11.81 24.95
C ALA A 53 0.96 13.01 25.40
N GLN A 54 2.28 12.83 25.47
CA GLN A 54 3.22 13.92 25.75
C GLN A 54 3.23 15.01 24.66
N ALA A 55 3.05 14.61 23.40
CA ALA A 55 2.98 15.51 22.26
C ALA A 55 1.68 16.30 22.24
N ASP A 56 0.56 15.69 22.66
CA ASP A 56 -0.76 16.34 22.71
C ASP A 56 -0.81 17.43 23.76
N HIS A 57 -0.14 17.24 24.90
CA HIS A 57 0.07 18.31 25.88
C HIS A 57 0.79 19.54 25.30
N ARG A 58 1.50 19.36 24.18
CA ARG A 58 2.20 20.43 23.44
C ARG A 58 1.49 20.81 22.14
N SER A 59 0.29 20.31 21.89
CA SER A 59 -0.49 20.51 20.67
C SER A 59 0.26 20.12 19.38
N LEU A 60 1.10 19.08 19.44
CA LEU A 60 1.91 18.61 18.31
C LEU A 60 1.19 17.50 17.53
N VAL A 61 0.81 17.77 16.28
CA VAL A 61 0.13 16.80 15.39
C VAL A 61 1.09 15.78 14.75
N LEU A 62 2.39 16.11 14.68
CA LEU A 62 3.38 15.30 13.94
C LEU A 62 3.50 13.84 14.44
N PRO A 63 3.52 13.54 15.76
CA PRO A 63 3.64 12.17 16.26
C PRO A 63 2.51 11.25 15.81
N HIS A 64 1.26 11.71 15.89
CA HIS A 64 0.09 11.01 15.36
C HIS A 64 0.27 10.64 13.89
N ALA A 65 0.69 11.62 13.10
CA ALA A 65 0.91 11.48 11.67
C ALA A 65 2.01 10.45 11.34
N LEU A 66 3.09 10.42 12.12
CA LEU A 66 4.17 9.45 11.98
C LEU A 66 3.71 8.03 12.31
N VAL A 67 2.87 7.86 13.34
CA VAL A 67 2.30 6.55 13.71
C VAL A 67 1.37 6.05 12.62
N TYR A 68 0.47 6.88 12.11
CA TYR A 68 -0.41 6.50 11.00
C TYR A 68 0.39 6.14 9.75
N PHE A 69 1.45 6.90 9.43
CA PHE A 69 2.36 6.56 8.35
C PHE A 69 3.04 5.21 8.57
N ALA A 70 3.56 4.94 9.77
CA ALA A 70 4.21 3.67 10.10
C ALA A 70 3.24 2.47 9.97
N LEU A 71 1.99 2.63 10.40
CA LEU A 71 0.95 1.60 10.28
C LEU A 71 0.60 1.31 8.81
N VAL A 72 0.38 2.35 8.00
CA VAL A 72 0.10 2.18 6.56
C VAL A 72 1.31 1.59 5.84
N LEU A 73 2.52 2.08 6.15
CA LEU A 73 3.77 1.61 5.52
C LEU A 73 4.04 0.14 5.85
N SER A 74 3.89 -0.27 7.12
CA SER A 74 4.07 -1.67 7.52
C SER A 74 3.07 -2.60 6.82
N GLY A 75 1.79 -2.21 6.77
CA GLY A 75 0.78 -2.90 5.98
C GLY A 75 1.19 -3.01 4.51
N GLN A 76 1.62 -1.90 3.90
CA GLN A 76 2.01 -1.85 2.49
C GLN A 76 3.21 -2.74 2.17
N ILE A 77 4.25 -2.73 3.01
CA ILE A 77 5.39 -3.64 2.88
C ILE A 77 4.88 -5.10 2.94
N LEU A 78 4.02 -5.42 3.90
CA LEU A 78 3.47 -6.77 4.02
C LEU A 78 2.67 -7.17 2.76
N GLY A 79 1.80 -6.30 2.25
CA GLY A 79 1.02 -6.53 1.02
C GLY A 79 1.91 -6.74 -0.21
N LEU A 80 2.98 -5.96 -0.35
CA LEU A 80 3.95 -6.12 -1.44
C LEU A 80 4.72 -7.46 -1.35
N THR A 81 5.12 -7.86 -0.14
CA THR A 81 5.83 -9.15 0.07
C THR A 81 4.93 -10.38 -0.10
N LEU A 82 3.61 -10.21 -0.08
CA LEU A 82 2.61 -11.26 -0.31
C LEU A 82 2.00 -11.21 -1.72
N SER A 83 2.61 -10.44 -2.62
CA SER A 83 2.14 -10.24 -4.01
C SER A 83 1.85 -11.54 -4.77
N GLY A 84 2.70 -12.57 -4.64
CA GLY A 84 2.48 -13.86 -5.28
C GLY A 84 1.17 -14.53 -4.85
N ALA A 85 0.96 -14.64 -3.54
CA ALA A 85 -0.26 -15.20 -2.96
C ALA A 85 -1.49 -14.34 -3.33
N LEU A 86 -1.41 -13.02 -3.19
CA LEU A 86 -2.50 -12.11 -3.52
C LEU A 86 -2.91 -12.20 -4.99
N ARG A 87 -1.96 -12.33 -5.91
CA ARG A 87 -2.25 -12.50 -7.34
C ARG A 87 -2.92 -13.84 -7.64
N GLN A 88 -2.45 -14.93 -7.01
CA GLN A 88 -3.07 -16.25 -7.15
C GLN A 88 -4.50 -16.22 -6.62
N THR A 89 -4.72 -15.69 -5.42
CA THR A 89 -6.06 -15.56 -4.84
C THR A 89 -6.95 -14.68 -5.71
N THR A 90 -6.45 -13.54 -6.20
CA THR A 90 -7.21 -12.65 -7.11
C THR A 90 -7.58 -13.35 -8.42
N ALA A 91 -6.66 -14.10 -9.01
CA ALA A 91 -6.92 -14.86 -10.23
C ALA A 91 -7.96 -15.96 -10.01
N THR A 92 -7.85 -16.70 -8.89
CA THR A 92 -8.83 -17.74 -8.51
C THR A 92 -10.21 -17.13 -8.26
N LEU A 93 -10.28 -16.03 -7.52
CA LEU A 93 -11.53 -15.33 -7.24
C LEU A 93 -12.19 -14.81 -8.52
N LEU A 94 -11.41 -14.19 -9.42
CA LEU A 94 -11.92 -13.71 -10.70
C LEU A 94 -12.34 -14.86 -11.63
N ARG A 95 -11.69 -16.02 -11.57
CA ARG A 95 -12.12 -17.22 -12.31
C ARG A 95 -13.45 -17.76 -11.78
N ALA A 96 -13.65 -17.74 -10.46
CA ALA A 96 -14.89 -18.15 -9.82
C ALA A 96 -16.05 -17.18 -10.12
N VAL A 97 -15.80 -15.87 -10.01
CA VAL A 97 -16.82 -14.82 -10.23
C VAL A 97 -17.12 -14.61 -11.72
N LEU A 98 -16.13 -14.76 -12.60
CA LEU A 98 -16.24 -14.51 -14.04
C LEU A 98 -15.74 -15.70 -14.88
N PRO A 99 -16.41 -16.87 -14.83
CA PRO A 99 -15.92 -18.10 -15.45
C PRO A 99 -15.88 -18.03 -16.99
N LYS A 100 -16.85 -17.34 -17.61
CA LYS A 100 -16.97 -17.23 -19.08
C LYS A 100 -16.13 -16.11 -19.71
N THR A 101 -15.43 -15.32 -18.90
CA THR A 101 -14.66 -14.16 -19.37
C THR A 101 -13.27 -14.60 -19.82
N SER A 102 -12.77 -14.03 -20.91
CA SER A 102 -11.41 -14.31 -21.40
C SER A 102 -10.35 -13.96 -20.36
N GLU A 103 -9.20 -14.65 -20.37
CA GLU A 103 -8.09 -14.34 -19.44
C GLU A 103 -7.59 -12.90 -19.58
N LYS A 104 -7.60 -12.36 -20.81
CA LYS A 104 -7.21 -10.97 -21.09
C LYS A 104 -8.15 -9.98 -20.40
N ASP A 105 -9.45 -10.23 -20.46
CA ASP A 105 -10.45 -9.34 -19.84
C ASP A 105 -10.47 -9.48 -18.32
N ARG A 106 -10.25 -10.70 -17.78
CA ARG A 106 -10.06 -10.90 -16.34
C ARG A 106 -8.85 -10.13 -15.83
N ALA A 107 -7.72 -10.18 -16.53
CA ALA A 107 -6.53 -9.40 -16.18
C ALA A 107 -6.78 -7.88 -16.24
N LYS A 108 -7.55 -7.40 -17.23
CA LYS A 108 -7.98 -5.99 -17.30
C LYS A 108 -8.82 -5.59 -16.09
N ARG A 109 -9.82 -6.41 -15.73
CA ARG A 109 -10.67 -6.18 -14.56
C ARG A 109 -9.88 -6.22 -13.25
N ALA A 110 -8.93 -7.15 -13.10
CA ALA A 110 -8.04 -7.20 -11.94
C ALA A 110 -7.28 -5.88 -11.73
N ARG A 111 -6.77 -5.30 -12.82
CA ARG A 111 -6.09 -3.99 -12.78
C ARG A 111 -7.05 -2.86 -12.44
N SER A 112 -8.27 -2.86 -12.98
CA SER A 112 -9.29 -1.87 -12.62
C SER A 112 -9.68 -1.95 -11.14
N VAL A 113 -9.85 -3.16 -10.60
CA VAL A 113 -10.12 -3.38 -9.16
C VAL A 113 -8.94 -2.90 -8.32
N ALA A 114 -7.71 -3.23 -8.70
CA ALA A 114 -6.52 -2.75 -8.00
C ALA A 114 -6.42 -1.21 -8.00
N ALA A 115 -6.70 -0.57 -9.14
CA ALA A 115 -6.76 0.89 -9.21
C ALA A 115 -7.85 1.47 -8.29
N CYS A 116 -9.03 0.85 -8.27
CA CYS A 116 -10.12 1.24 -7.37
C CYS A 116 -9.71 1.11 -5.89
N ILE A 117 -9.06 0.01 -5.49
CA ILE A 117 -8.54 -0.19 -4.14
C ILE A 117 -7.56 0.90 -3.74
N ILE A 118 -6.66 1.31 -4.65
CA ILE A 118 -5.72 2.40 -4.37
C ILE A 118 -6.46 3.72 -4.16
N VAL A 119 -7.41 4.06 -5.04
CA VAL A 119 -8.21 5.29 -4.91
C VAL A 119 -9.02 5.29 -3.62
N LEU A 120 -9.74 4.20 -3.34
CA LEU A 120 -10.50 4.03 -2.10
C LEU A 120 -9.58 4.08 -0.87
N GLY A 121 -8.37 3.54 -0.98
CA GLY A 121 -7.34 3.63 0.06
C GLY A 121 -6.84 5.05 0.34
N MET A 122 -7.10 6.00 -0.56
CA MET A 122 -6.75 7.41 -0.35
C MET A 122 -7.92 8.22 0.24
N LEU A 123 -9.16 7.73 0.17
CA LEU A 123 -10.34 8.48 0.62
C LEU A 123 -10.44 8.69 2.14
N PRO A 124 -10.04 7.74 3.01
CA PRO A 124 -10.08 7.95 4.46
C PRO A 124 -9.02 8.92 4.95
N VAL A 125 -8.04 9.24 4.12
CA VAL A 125 -6.86 9.98 4.52
C VAL A 125 -7.19 11.38 5.08
N PRO A 126 -8.09 12.19 4.49
CA PRO A 126 -8.55 13.43 5.10
C PRO A 126 -9.28 13.23 6.44
N LEU A 127 -9.97 12.10 6.66
CA LEU A 127 -10.67 11.84 7.92
C LEU A 127 -9.66 11.79 9.08
N TRP A 128 -8.50 11.17 8.86
CA TRP A 128 -7.41 11.06 9.85
C TRP A 128 -6.72 12.39 10.15
N THR A 129 -7.00 13.43 9.35
CA THR A 129 -6.48 14.78 9.60
C THR A 129 -7.44 15.64 10.43
N LEU A 130 -8.65 15.16 10.74
CA LEU A 130 -9.64 15.89 11.53
C LEU A 130 -9.27 15.82 13.03
N PRO A 131 -8.96 16.95 13.69
CA PRO A 131 -8.60 16.93 15.11
C PRO A 131 -9.72 16.38 16.01
N SER A 132 -10.98 16.65 15.66
CA SER A 132 -12.15 16.16 16.41
C SER A 132 -12.29 14.65 16.36
N LEU A 133 -11.95 14.01 15.23
CA LEU A 133 -11.96 12.56 15.12
C LEU A 133 -10.85 11.95 15.98
N ASN A 134 -9.64 12.52 15.94
CA ASN A 134 -8.50 12.03 16.73
C ASN A 134 -8.79 12.13 18.23
N ALA A 135 -9.26 13.29 18.70
CA ALA A 135 -9.65 13.46 20.10
C ALA A 135 -10.77 12.48 20.55
N PHE A 136 -11.70 12.15 19.64
CA PHE A 136 -12.72 11.14 19.91
C PHE A 136 -12.11 9.73 20.02
N LEU A 137 -11.19 9.37 19.14
CA LEU A 137 -10.49 8.09 19.16
C LEU A 137 -9.64 7.91 20.42
N ASP A 138 -8.98 8.97 20.87
CA ASP A 138 -8.14 8.95 22.08
C ASP A 138 -8.96 8.65 23.35
N GLY A 139 -10.22 9.07 23.36
CA GLY A 139 -11.16 8.75 24.44
C GLY A 139 -11.68 7.30 24.41
N HIS A 140 -11.48 6.56 23.32
CA HIS A 140 -12.08 5.24 23.08
C HIS A 140 -11.04 4.20 22.65
N ILE A 141 -10.35 3.59 23.64
CA ILE A 141 -9.24 2.65 23.40
C ILE A 141 -9.53 1.53 22.39
N TRP A 142 -10.74 0.95 22.42
CA TRP A 142 -11.11 -0.11 21.48
C TRP A 142 -11.21 0.40 20.04
N LEU A 143 -11.78 1.60 19.87
CA LEU A 143 -11.93 2.22 18.57
C LEU A 143 -10.57 2.70 18.01
N LEU A 144 -9.64 3.10 18.89
CA LEU A 144 -8.26 3.39 18.53
C LEU A 144 -7.56 2.15 17.97
N ILE A 145 -7.70 1.00 18.63
CA ILE A 145 -7.12 -0.27 18.15
C ILE A 145 -7.73 -0.66 16.80
N GLU A 146 -9.05 -0.57 16.65
CA GLU A 146 -9.72 -0.83 15.37
C GLU A 146 -9.21 0.09 14.27
N THR A 147 -9.02 1.37 14.58
CA THR A 147 -8.45 2.36 13.67
C THR A 147 -7.03 1.98 13.24
N TYR A 148 -6.17 1.56 14.17
CA TYR A 148 -4.83 1.10 13.85
C TYR A 148 -4.83 -0.13 12.92
N LEU A 149 -5.73 -1.08 13.17
CA LEU A 149 -5.91 -2.25 12.32
C LEU A 149 -6.44 -1.87 10.93
N VAL A 150 -7.36 -0.91 10.84
CA VAL A 150 -7.89 -0.38 9.57
C VAL A 150 -6.78 0.29 8.76
N LEU A 151 -5.94 1.13 9.38
CA LEU A 151 -4.81 1.77 8.73
C LEU A 151 -3.80 0.74 8.20
N PHE A 152 -3.45 -0.25 9.02
CA PHE A 152 -2.61 -1.36 8.62
C PHE A 152 -3.21 -2.15 7.44
N PHE A 153 -4.51 -2.47 7.52
CA PHE A 153 -5.20 -3.22 6.48
C PHE A 153 -5.33 -2.43 5.17
N MET A 154 -5.56 -1.13 5.23
CA MET A 154 -5.49 -0.23 4.07
C MET A 154 -4.10 -0.26 3.43
N GLY A 155 -3.04 -0.16 4.24
CA GLY A 155 -1.67 -0.34 3.78
C GLY A 155 -1.49 -1.68 3.05
N PHE A 156 -1.93 -2.77 3.67
CA PHE A 156 -1.86 -4.12 3.11
C PHE A 156 -2.57 -4.23 1.75
N LEU A 157 -3.81 -3.77 1.66
CA LEU A 157 -4.59 -3.80 0.42
C LEU A 157 -3.98 -2.94 -0.68
N THR A 158 -3.51 -1.73 -0.35
CA THR A 158 -2.86 -0.84 -1.32
C THR A 158 -1.54 -1.41 -1.81
N GLY A 159 -0.71 -1.98 -0.92
CA GLY A 159 0.51 -2.71 -1.30
C GLY A 159 0.21 -3.90 -2.21
N GLY A 160 -0.83 -4.67 -1.89
CA GLY A 160 -1.33 -5.76 -2.73
C GLY A 160 -1.78 -5.29 -4.11
N ALA A 161 -2.57 -4.22 -4.17
CA ALA A 161 -3.06 -3.62 -5.41
C ALA A 161 -1.93 -3.07 -6.28
N TRP A 162 -0.95 -2.39 -5.69
CA TRP A 162 0.26 -1.97 -6.38
C TRP A 162 1.02 -3.15 -6.98
N SER A 163 1.00 -4.30 -6.30
CA SER A 163 1.61 -5.50 -6.85
C SER A 163 0.90 -6.02 -8.10
N VAL A 164 -0.41 -5.80 -8.25
CA VAL A 164 -1.16 -6.15 -9.46
C VAL A 164 -0.88 -5.17 -10.60
N LEU A 165 -0.71 -3.88 -10.28
CA LEU A 165 -0.47 -2.83 -11.28
C LEU A 165 0.98 -2.76 -11.76
N LEU A 166 1.96 -2.83 -10.86
CA LEU A 166 3.38 -2.56 -11.13
C LEU A 166 4.24 -3.82 -11.03
N LEU A 167 3.95 -4.79 -11.91
CA LEU A 167 4.59 -6.10 -11.99
C LEU A 167 6.12 -6.12 -11.84
N ALA A 168 6.83 -5.10 -12.36
CA ALA A 168 8.29 -5.06 -12.41
C ALA A 168 8.93 -3.90 -11.62
N ARG A 169 8.13 -3.06 -10.94
CA ARG A 169 8.61 -1.78 -10.36
C ARG A 169 8.00 -1.49 -8.99
N LEU A 170 7.90 -2.51 -8.14
CA LEU A 170 7.28 -2.42 -6.81
C LEU A 170 7.95 -1.38 -5.91
N TRP A 171 9.27 -1.20 -6.01
CA TRP A 171 10.00 -0.17 -5.25
C TRP A 171 9.54 1.26 -5.60
N ARG A 172 9.06 1.50 -6.83
CA ARG A 172 8.54 2.81 -7.23
C ARG A 172 7.19 3.11 -6.57
N ALA A 173 6.40 2.08 -6.29
CA ALA A 173 5.14 2.23 -5.55
C ALA A 173 5.40 2.74 -4.13
N LEU A 174 6.39 2.15 -3.46
CA LEU A 174 6.83 2.58 -2.12
C LEU A 174 7.31 4.03 -2.12
N LEU A 175 8.16 4.41 -3.07
CA LEU A 175 8.64 5.80 -3.17
C LEU A 175 7.51 6.79 -3.46
N PHE A 176 6.61 6.46 -4.39
CA PHE A 176 5.50 7.33 -4.74
C PHE A 176 4.54 7.52 -3.57
N GLN A 177 4.25 6.45 -2.83
CA GLN A 177 3.38 6.52 -1.66
C GLN A 177 4.03 7.27 -0.50
N ALA A 178 5.32 7.04 -0.24
CA ALA A 178 6.06 7.80 0.76
C ALA A 178 6.09 9.29 0.44
N ALA A 179 6.28 9.66 -0.84
CA ALA A 179 6.24 11.05 -1.29
C ALA A 179 4.84 11.67 -1.11
N LEU A 180 3.78 10.95 -1.50
CA LEU A 180 2.39 11.39 -1.32
C LEU A 180 2.05 11.63 0.15
N VAL A 181 2.40 10.69 1.02
CA VAL A 181 2.16 10.83 2.46
C VAL A 181 3.00 11.98 3.01
N PHE A 182 4.28 12.09 2.63
CA PHE A 182 5.13 13.19 3.08
C PHE A 182 4.58 14.56 2.65
N MET A 183 4.15 14.73 1.40
CA MET A 183 3.52 15.97 0.94
C MET A 183 2.26 16.29 1.72
N MET A 184 1.46 15.28 2.04
CA MET A 184 0.26 15.47 2.84
C MET A 184 0.59 15.84 4.28
N LEU A 185 1.57 15.18 4.90
CA LEU A 185 2.05 15.53 6.24
C LEU A 185 2.53 16.98 6.26
N VAL A 186 3.33 17.40 5.28
CA VAL A 186 3.78 18.78 5.14
C VAL A 186 2.60 19.74 4.97
N ASN A 187 1.61 19.40 4.14
CA ASN A 187 0.42 20.24 3.97
C ASN A 187 -0.43 20.34 5.24
N VAL A 188 -0.61 19.25 5.98
CA VAL A 188 -1.35 19.24 7.25
C VAL A 188 -0.61 20.07 8.29
N LEU A 189 0.71 19.94 8.36
CA LEU A 189 1.55 20.75 9.26
C LEU A 189 1.56 22.23 8.87
N ALA A 190 1.54 22.55 7.58
CA ALA A 190 1.49 23.93 7.09
C ALA A 190 0.11 24.57 7.26
N ALA A 191 -0.98 23.80 7.15
CA ALA A 191 -2.35 24.29 7.31
C ALA A 191 -2.79 24.37 8.78
N ASN A 192 -2.23 23.49 9.64
CA ASN A 192 -2.49 23.45 11.08
C ASN A 192 -1.26 23.87 11.88
N SER A 193 -0.42 24.76 11.33
CA SER A 193 0.58 25.49 12.12
C SER A 193 -0.18 26.44 13.07
N TRP A 194 -0.72 25.87 14.14
CA TRP A 194 -1.08 26.54 15.36
C TRP A 194 0.18 26.68 16.23
#